data_AF-A0A8E6WY83-F1
#
_entry.id   AF-A0A8E6WY83-F1
#
_cell.length_a   1.000
_cell.length_b   1.000
_cell.length_c   1.000
_cell.angle_alpha   90.00
_cell.angle_beta   90.00
_cell.angle_gamma   90.00
#
_symmetry.space_group_name_H-M   'P 1'
#
loop_
_entity.id
_entity.type
_entity.pdbx_description
1 polymer ?
#
loop_
_entity_poly.entity_id
_entity_poly.type
_entity_poly.pdbx_seq_one_letter_code
_entity_poly.pdbx_strand_id
1 'polypeptide(L)'
;MTDKLTSLRQFTTVVADTGDIAAMKLYQPQDATTNPSLILNAAQIPEYRKLIDDAVAWAKQQSSNRAQQVVDATDKLAVNIGLEILKLVPGRISTEVDARLSYDTEASIAKAKRIIKLYNDAGISNDRILIKLASTWQGIRAAEQLEKEGINCNLTLLFSFAQARACAEAGVYLISPFVGRILDWYKANTDKKDYAPAEDPGVVSVTEIYEYYKQHGYETVVMGASFRNVGEILELAGCDRLTIAPALLKELAESEGAIERKLSFSGEVKARPERITEAEFLWQHHQDPMAVDKLADGIRKFAVDQEKLEKMIGDLL
;
A
#
# COMPACT_ATOMS: atom_id res chain seq x y z
N MET A 1 -12.53 -18.70 23.95
CA MET A 1 -11.17 -18.15 23.83
C MET A 1 -11.18 -17.22 22.62
N THR A 2 -10.39 -16.15 22.65
CA THR A 2 -10.26 -15.23 21.52
C THR A 2 -9.03 -15.60 20.71
N ASP A 3 -9.18 -15.73 19.39
CA ASP A 3 -8.09 -15.93 18.45
C ASP A 3 -7.20 -14.68 18.35
N LYS A 4 -6.00 -14.85 17.79
CA LYS A 4 -5.01 -13.77 17.67
C LYS A 4 -5.46 -12.66 16.73
N LEU A 5 -6.27 -12.94 15.70
CA LEU A 5 -6.82 -11.89 14.83
C LEU A 5 -7.78 -10.99 15.61
N THR A 6 -8.68 -11.58 16.41
CA THR A 6 -9.57 -10.86 17.31
C THR A 6 -8.79 -10.07 18.36
N SER A 7 -7.72 -10.64 18.92
CA SER A 7 -6.86 -9.94 19.88
C SER A 7 -6.11 -8.75 19.26
N LEU A 8 -5.62 -8.89 18.02
CA LEU A 8 -4.89 -7.84 17.30
C LEU A 8 -5.74 -6.59 17.07
N ARG A 9 -7.03 -6.77 16.78
CA ARG A 9 -7.99 -5.66 16.56
C ARG A 9 -8.14 -4.72 17.76
N GLN A 10 -7.78 -5.16 18.96
CA GLN A 10 -7.84 -4.32 20.16
C GLN A 10 -6.77 -3.22 20.15
N PHE A 11 -5.67 -3.42 19.39
CA PHE A 11 -4.52 -2.52 19.39
C PHE A 11 -4.27 -1.87 18.03
N THR A 12 -4.70 -2.53 16.94
CA THR A 12 -4.37 -2.17 15.57
C THR A 12 -5.58 -2.32 14.67
N THR A 13 -5.78 -1.36 13.77
CA THR A 13 -6.79 -1.50 12.72
C THR A 13 -6.31 -2.52 11.68
N VAL A 14 -7.05 -3.62 11.53
CA VAL A 14 -6.73 -4.66 10.55
C VAL A 14 -7.24 -4.29 9.16
N VAL A 15 -6.34 -4.40 8.19
CA VAL A 15 -6.57 -4.14 6.76
C VAL A 15 -6.25 -5.41 5.96
N ALA A 16 -7.00 -5.69 4.90
CA ALA A 16 -6.73 -6.84 4.04
C ALA A 16 -5.95 -6.46 2.78
N ASP A 17 -4.83 -7.16 2.51
CA ASP A 17 -3.98 -6.93 1.33
C ASP A 17 -4.34 -7.91 0.20
N THR A 18 -5.47 -7.67 -0.45
CA THR A 18 -5.94 -8.51 -1.57
C THR A 18 -6.98 -7.79 -2.43
N GLY A 19 -7.05 -8.18 -3.71
CA GLY A 19 -8.15 -7.84 -4.62
C GLY A 19 -9.35 -8.79 -4.53
N ASP A 20 -9.27 -9.86 -3.74
CA ASP A 20 -10.33 -10.89 -3.62
C ASP A 20 -11.37 -10.54 -2.54
N ILE A 21 -12.60 -10.32 -2.97
CA ILE A 21 -13.77 -10.02 -2.13
C ILE A 21 -14.13 -11.13 -1.13
N ALA A 22 -13.72 -12.39 -1.37
CA ALA A 22 -13.97 -13.49 -0.44
C ALA A 22 -13.29 -13.24 0.92
N ALA A 23 -12.07 -12.70 0.90
CA ALA A 23 -11.34 -12.34 2.11
C ALA A 23 -12.05 -11.22 2.90
N MET A 24 -12.68 -10.26 2.21
CA MET A 24 -13.42 -9.17 2.85
C MET A 24 -14.61 -9.71 3.65
N LYS A 25 -15.35 -10.68 3.08
CA LYS A 25 -16.48 -11.33 3.74
C LYS A 25 -16.04 -12.16 4.95
N LEU A 26 -14.94 -12.91 4.79
CA LEU A 26 -14.46 -13.83 5.82
C LEU A 26 -13.84 -13.10 7.00
N TYR A 27 -12.98 -12.12 6.74
CA TYR A 27 -12.19 -11.46 7.77
C TYR A 27 -12.71 -10.08 8.15
N GLN A 28 -13.72 -9.52 7.48
CA GLN A 28 -14.35 -8.24 7.87
C GLN A 28 -13.34 -7.14 8.25
N PRO A 29 -12.35 -6.83 7.39
CA PRO A 29 -11.33 -5.82 7.68
C PRO A 29 -11.94 -4.41 7.65
N GLN A 30 -11.28 -3.44 8.29
CA GLN A 30 -11.71 -2.04 8.25
C GLN A 30 -11.49 -1.42 6.86
N ASP A 31 -10.30 -1.62 6.30
CA ASP A 31 -9.91 -1.14 4.98
C ASP A 31 -9.38 -2.30 4.13
N ALA A 32 -9.10 -2.03 2.86
CA ALA A 32 -8.42 -2.95 1.98
C ALA A 32 -7.35 -2.25 1.13
N THR A 33 -6.30 -2.98 0.77
CA THR A 33 -5.26 -2.50 -0.14
C THR A 33 -5.15 -3.38 -1.38
N THR A 34 -5.00 -2.72 -2.52
CA THR A 34 -4.57 -3.38 -3.76
C THR A 34 -3.24 -2.80 -4.23
N ASN A 35 -2.65 -3.44 -5.24
CA ASN A 35 -1.47 -3.03 -5.99
C ASN A 35 -1.52 -3.72 -7.36
N PRO A 36 -0.65 -3.37 -8.33
CA PRO A 36 -0.72 -3.93 -9.68
C PRO A 36 -0.67 -5.46 -9.73
N SER A 37 0.16 -6.10 -8.89
CA SER A 37 0.23 -7.56 -8.81
C SER A 37 -1.09 -8.18 -8.29
N LEU A 38 -1.72 -7.55 -7.29
CA LEU A 38 -2.99 -8.03 -6.74
C LEU A 38 -4.15 -7.84 -7.72
N ILE A 39 -4.17 -6.76 -8.50
CA ILE A 39 -5.16 -6.57 -9.57
C ILE A 39 -4.95 -7.61 -10.67
N LEU A 40 -3.71 -7.87 -11.09
CA LEU A 40 -3.40 -8.92 -12.07
C LEU A 40 -3.86 -10.30 -11.60
N ASN A 41 -3.64 -10.64 -10.33
CA ASN A 41 -4.08 -11.90 -9.74
C ASN A 41 -5.62 -11.97 -9.65
N ALA A 42 -6.27 -10.89 -9.19
CA ALA A 42 -7.72 -10.82 -9.10
C ALA A 42 -8.40 -10.92 -10.47
N ALA A 43 -7.76 -10.41 -11.53
CA ALA A 43 -8.25 -10.55 -12.90
C ALA A 43 -8.25 -12.02 -13.40
N GLN A 44 -7.56 -12.93 -12.73
CA GLN A 44 -7.63 -14.38 -13.03
C GLN A 44 -8.80 -15.09 -12.34
N ILE A 45 -9.49 -14.43 -11.40
CA ILE A 45 -10.62 -15.03 -10.67
C ILE A 45 -11.79 -15.17 -11.65
N PRO A 46 -12.33 -16.38 -11.90
CA PRO A 46 -13.39 -16.59 -12.88
C PRO A 46 -14.63 -15.71 -12.66
N GLU A 47 -15.01 -15.51 -11.40
CA GLU A 47 -16.13 -14.67 -10.98
C GLU A 47 -15.93 -13.19 -11.35
N TYR A 48 -14.69 -12.75 -11.56
CA TYR A 48 -14.35 -11.37 -11.87
C TYR A 48 -14.39 -11.09 -13.37
N ARG A 49 -14.64 -12.11 -14.20
CA ARG A 49 -14.73 -11.95 -15.66
C ARG A 49 -15.68 -10.82 -16.06
N LYS A 50 -16.81 -10.71 -15.36
CA LYS A 50 -17.80 -9.64 -15.60
C LYS A 50 -17.20 -8.24 -15.39
N LEU A 51 -16.34 -8.06 -14.38
CA LEU A 51 -15.70 -6.77 -14.11
C LEU A 51 -14.74 -6.36 -15.24
N ILE A 52 -14.10 -7.34 -15.87
CA ILE A 52 -13.23 -7.17 -17.04
C ILE A 52 -14.07 -6.80 -18.27
N ASP A 53 -15.14 -7.55 -18.53
CA ASP A 53 -16.05 -7.27 -19.65
C ASP A 53 -16.65 -5.86 -19.54
N ASP A 54 -17.10 -5.46 -18.35
CA ASP A 54 -17.62 -4.14 -18.06
C ASP A 54 -16.56 -3.04 -18.28
N ALA A 55 -15.30 -3.29 -17.88
CA ALA A 55 -14.21 -2.35 -18.08
C ALA A 55 -13.85 -2.17 -19.57
N VAL A 56 -13.79 -3.28 -20.33
CA VAL A 56 -13.55 -3.26 -21.78
C VAL A 56 -14.68 -2.58 -22.52
N ALA A 57 -15.94 -2.90 -22.19
CA ALA A 57 -17.11 -2.28 -22.79
C ALA A 57 -17.15 -0.76 -22.52
N TRP A 58 -16.86 -0.35 -21.29
CA TRP A 58 -16.74 1.06 -20.93
C TRP A 58 -15.64 1.75 -21.74
N ALA A 59 -14.44 1.17 -21.81
CA ALA A 59 -13.32 1.78 -22.53
C ALA A 59 -13.60 1.99 -24.03
N LYS A 60 -14.29 1.03 -24.68
CA LYS A 60 -14.72 1.15 -26.09
C LYS A 60 -15.68 2.33 -26.33
N GLN A 61 -16.39 2.80 -25.30
CA GLN A 61 -17.26 3.99 -25.39
C GLN A 61 -16.49 5.30 -25.20
N GLN A 62 -15.31 5.28 -24.57
CA GLN A 62 -14.54 6.49 -24.27
C GLN A 62 -13.70 6.98 -25.45
N SER A 63 -13.22 6.06 -26.30
CA SER A 63 -12.32 6.38 -27.41
C SER A 63 -12.40 5.30 -28.50
N SER A 64 -12.08 5.67 -29.74
CA SER A 64 -11.84 4.72 -30.85
C SER A 64 -10.35 4.34 -31.00
N ASN A 65 -9.46 4.94 -30.21
CA ASN A 65 -8.03 4.64 -30.23
C ASN A 65 -7.74 3.43 -29.34
N ARG A 66 -7.21 2.35 -29.93
CA ARG A 66 -6.88 1.09 -29.22
C ARG A 66 -5.93 1.29 -28.04
N ALA A 67 -4.89 2.10 -28.19
CA ALA A 67 -3.94 2.34 -27.10
C ALA A 67 -4.62 3.05 -25.92
N GLN A 68 -5.48 4.03 -26.20
CA GLN A 68 -6.28 4.69 -25.16
C GLN A 68 -7.28 3.73 -24.51
N GLN A 69 -7.92 2.85 -25.29
CA GLN A 69 -8.84 1.84 -24.75
C GLN A 69 -8.16 0.85 -23.79
N VAL A 70 -6.90 0.46 -24.05
CA VAL A 70 -6.13 -0.39 -23.12
C VAL A 70 -5.92 0.33 -21.79
N VAL A 71 -5.50 1.60 -21.83
CA VAL A 71 -5.29 2.43 -20.62
C VAL A 71 -6.60 2.62 -19.87
N ASP A 72 -7.67 2.97 -20.58
CA ASP A 72 -9.00 3.18 -20.00
C ASP A 72 -9.56 1.90 -19.37
N ALA A 73 -9.45 0.75 -20.04
CA ALA A 73 -9.95 -0.52 -19.52
C ALA A 73 -9.13 -1.02 -18.32
N THR A 74 -7.81 -0.82 -18.30
CA THR A 74 -6.99 -1.22 -17.15
C THR A 74 -7.25 -0.35 -15.92
N ASP A 75 -7.35 0.98 -16.09
CA ASP A 75 -7.76 1.91 -15.01
C ASP A 75 -9.16 1.54 -14.50
N LYS A 76 -10.12 1.30 -15.43
CA LYS A 76 -11.50 0.97 -15.08
C LYS A 76 -11.62 -0.37 -14.37
N LEU A 77 -10.82 -1.37 -14.72
CA LEU A 77 -10.79 -2.66 -14.05
C LEU A 77 -10.32 -2.53 -12.59
N ALA A 78 -9.23 -1.79 -12.35
CA ALA A 78 -8.75 -1.55 -10.99
C ALA A 78 -9.81 -0.84 -10.13
N VAL A 79 -10.51 0.15 -10.71
CA VAL A 79 -11.63 0.83 -10.06
C VAL A 79 -12.80 -0.11 -9.82
N ASN A 80 -13.20 -0.93 -10.80
CA ASN A 80 -14.31 -1.88 -10.67
C ASN A 80 -14.06 -2.90 -9.54
N ILE A 81 -12.84 -3.42 -9.40
CA ILE A 81 -12.47 -4.28 -8.27
C ILE A 81 -12.58 -3.51 -6.95
N GLY A 82 -12.06 -2.28 -6.89
CA GLY A 82 -12.19 -1.45 -5.70
C GLY A 82 -13.65 -1.13 -5.34
N LEU A 83 -14.54 -0.97 -6.32
CA LEU A 83 -15.98 -0.78 -6.09
C LEU A 83 -16.62 -2.02 -5.44
N GLU A 84 -16.26 -3.23 -5.86
CA GLU A 84 -16.75 -4.45 -5.21
C GLU A 84 -16.24 -4.58 -3.77
N ILE A 85 -14.99 -4.20 -3.52
CA ILE A 85 -14.42 -4.20 -2.17
C ILE A 85 -15.12 -3.18 -1.25
N LEU A 86 -15.39 -1.97 -1.74
CA LEU A 86 -16.04 -0.91 -0.95
C LEU A 86 -17.46 -1.24 -0.50
N LYS A 87 -18.13 -2.20 -1.15
CA LYS A 87 -19.43 -2.73 -0.69
C LYS A 87 -19.30 -3.60 0.56
N LEU A 88 -18.10 -4.08 0.87
CA LEU A 88 -17.84 -5.10 1.89
C LEU A 88 -16.98 -4.58 3.05
N VAL A 89 -16.30 -3.45 2.88
CA VAL A 89 -15.49 -2.81 3.93
C VAL A 89 -16.09 -1.46 4.33
N PRO A 90 -16.12 -1.11 5.64
CA PRO A 90 -16.66 0.17 6.10
C PRO A 90 -15.71 1.34 5.84
N GLY A 91 -14.40 1.09 5.73
CA GLY A 91 -13.37 2.08 5.51
C GLY A 91 -13.01 2.26 4.04
N ARG A 92 -11.71 2.27 3.76
CA ARG A 92 -11.12 2.76 2.51
C ARG A 92 -10.59 1.64 1.61
N ILE A 93 -10.45 1.95 0.33
CA ILE A 93 -9.69 1.15 -0.65
C ILE A 93 -8.43 1.91 -1.09
N SER A 94 -7.27 1.25 -1.07
CA SER A 94 -6.07 1.76 -1.75
C SER A 94 -5.98 1.24 -3.18
N THR A 95 -5.90 2.15 -4.15
CA THR A 95 -5.74 1.85 -5.58
C THR A 95 -4.48 2.54 -6.10
N GLU A 96 -3.58 1.76 -6.70
CA GLU A 96 -2.23 2.21 -7.06
C GLU A 96 -2.17 2.80 -8.47
N VAL A 97 -1.44 3.91 -8.62
CA VAL A 97 -1.13 4.48 -9.94
C VAL A 97 -0.21 3.54 -10.72
N ASP A 98 -0.16 3.72 -12.03
CA ASP A 98 0.79 3.00 -12.88
C ASP A 98 2.24 3.23 -12.41
N ALA A 99 2.93 2.15 -12.03
CA ALA A 99 4.28 2.20 -11.49
C ALA A 99 5.31 2.76 -12.49
N ARG A 100 5.03 2.73 -13.80
CA ARG A 100 5.89 3.36 -14.82
C ARG A 100 5.99 4.88 -14.66
N LEU A 101 5.05 5.50 -13.93
CA LEU A 101 5.00 6.93 -13.65
C LEU A 101 5.76 7.32 -12.37
N SER A 102 6.37 6.37 -11.66
CA SER A 102 6.95 6.60 -10.32
C SER A 102 8.04 7.68 -10.26
N TYR A 103 8.63 8.08 -11.39
CA TYR A 103 9.65 9.13 -11.47
C TYR A 103 9.17 10.37 -12.23
N ASP A 104 7.85 10.50 -12.44
CA ASP A 104 7.21 11.65 -13.07
C ASP A 104 6.09 12.17 -12.15
N THR A 105 6.35 13.31 -11.50
CA THR A 105 5.42 13.95 -10.56
C THR A 105 4.11 14.33 -11.24
N GLU A 106 4.17 14.97 -12.40
CA GLU A 106 2.98 15.51 -13.06
C GLU A 106 2.11 14.40 -13.65
N ALA A 107 2.73 13.38 -14.25
CA ALA A 107 2.01 12.22 -14.73
C ALA A 107 1.37 11.41 -13.59
N SER A 108 2.05 11.31 -12.44
CA SER A 108 1.50 10.69 -11.23
C SER A 108 0.28 11.45 -10.71
N ILE A 109 0.34 12.78 -10.64
CA ILE A 109 -0.80 13.63 -10.24
C ILE A 109 -1.96 13.45 -11.23
N ALA A 110 -1.69 13.48 -12.54
CA ALA A 110 -2.72 13.32 -13.56
C ALA A 110 -3.41 11.95 -13.48
N LYS A 111 -2.63 10.87 -13.30
CA LYS A 111 -3.17 9.51 -13.15
C LYS A 111 -3.97 9.36 -11.86
N ALA A 112 -3.50 9.91 -10.74
CA ALA A 112 -4.24 9.93 -9.48
C ALA A 112 -5.62 10.61 -9.63
N LYS A 113 -5.66 11.80 -10.25
CA LYS A 113 -6.90 12.52 -10.53
C LYS A 113 -7.83 11.75 -11.46
N ARG A 114 -7.29 11.04 -12.46
CA ARG A 114 -8.06 10.15 -13.33
C ARG A 114 -8.74 9.03 -12.55
N ILE A 115 -8.01 8.33 -11.67
CA ILE A 115 -8.56 7.25 -10.84
C ILE A 115 -9.65 7.81 -9.91
N ILE A 116 -9.41 8.94 -9.24
CA ILE A 116 -10.41 9.60 -8.41
C ILE A 116 -11.67 9.96 -9.21
N LYS A 117 -11.51 10.50 -10.43
CA LYS A 117 -12.65 10.79 -11.30
C LYS A 117 -13.47 9.53 -11.59
N LEU A 118 -12.85 8.38 -11.87
CA LEU A 118 -13.57 7.14 -12.15
C LEU A 118 -14.36 6.63 -10.95
N TYR A 119 -13.85 6.81 -9.72
CA TYR A 119 -14.60 6.52 -8.51
C TYR A 119 -15.75 7.51 -8.28
N ASN A 120 -15.51 8.81 -8.45
CA ASN A 120 -16.53 9.85 -8.30
C ASN A 120 -17.68 9.66 -9.32
N ASP A 121 -17.35 9.32 -10.56
CA ASP A 121 -18.34 8.99 -11.60
C ASP A 121 -19.17 7.73 -11.23
N ALA A 122 -18.64 6.85 -10.37
CA ALA A 122 -19.34 5.71 -9.80
C ALA A 122 -20.04 6.00 -8.46
N GLY A 123 -20.09 7.26 -8.03
CA GLY A 123 -20.76 7.69 -6.80
C GLY A 123 -19.98 7.46 -5.52
N ILE A 124 -18.67 7.20 -5.60
CA ILE A 124 -17.79 7.04 -4.44
C ILE A 124 -17.01 8.34 -4.20
N SER A 125 -17.08 8.89 -3.00
CA SER A 125 -16.35 10.09 -2.58
C SER A 125 -14.88 9.80 -2.19
N ASN A 126 -14.04 10.85 -2.28
CA ASN A 126 -12.59 10.79 -2.00
C ASN A 126 -12.23 10.23 -0.61
N ASP A 127 -13.10 10.37 0.39
CA ASP A 127 -12.88 9.89 1.76
C ASP A 127 -12.88 8.35 1.89
N ARG A 128 -13.42 7.64 0.89
CA ARG A 128 -13.38 6.17 0.81
C ARG A 128 -12.15 5.65 0.04
N ILE A 129 -11.29 6.53 -0.47
CA ILE A 129 -10.22 6.17 -1.40
C ILE A 129 -8.87 6.64 -0.84
N LEU A 130 -7.84 5.84 -1.07
CA LEU A 130 -6.44 6.24 -0.97
C LEU A 130 -5.76 6.00 -2.32
N ILE A 131 -5.21 7.03 -2.94
CA ILE A 131 -4.37 6.83 -4.12
C ILE A 131 -3.00 6.37 -3.68
N LYS A 132 -2.57 5.23 -4.18
CA LYS A 132 -1.31 4.61 -3.78
C LYS A 132 -0.20 4.98 -4.79
N LEU A 133 0.93 5.45 -4.28
CA LEU A 133 2.10 5.86 -5.07
C LEU A 133 3.38 5.30 -4.46
N ALA A 134 4.34 4.92 -5.31
CA ALA A 134 5.67 4.54 -4.85
C ALA A 134 6.36 5.75 -4.18
N SER A 135 7.03 5.52 -3.05
CA SER A 135 7.66 6.57 -2.23
C SER A 135 9.03 7.01 -2.80
N THR A 136 9.09 7.27 -4.10
CA THR A 136 10.19 8.03 -4.72
C THR A 136 10.05 9.51 -4.31
N TRP A 137 11.08 10.33 -4.56
CA TRP A 137 10.94 11.77 -4.34
C TRP A 137 9.76 12.37 -5.13
N GLN A 138 9.64 11.99 -6.40
CA GLN A 138 8.58 12.45 -7.30
C GLN A 138 7.19 11.99 -6.83
N GLY A 139 7.06 10.74 -6.36
CA GLY A 139 5.82 10.23 -5.78
C GLY A 139 5.40 10.96 -4.50
N ILE A 140 6.36 11.29 -3.64
CA ILE A 140 6.12 12.08 -2.41
C ILE A 140 5.69 13.51 -2.75
N ARG A 141 6.32 14.14 -3.74
CA ARG A 141 5.94 15.48 -4.21
C ARG A 141 4.56 15.49 -4.88
N ALA A 142 4.24 14.44 -5.64
CA ALA A 142 2.90 14.26 -6.20
C ALA A 142 1.85 14.13 -5.09
N ALA A 143 2.11 13.32 -4.08
CA ALA A 143 1.21 13.15 -2.94
C ALA A 143 1.00 14.46 -2.16
N GLU A 144 2.06 15.23 -1.90
CA GLU A 144 1.94 16.54 -1.24
C GLU A 144 0.98 17.49 -1.98
N GLN A 145 1.00 17.48 -3.32
CA GLN A 145 0.07 18.26 -4.12
C GLN A 145 -1.35 17.68 -4.08
N LEU A 146 -1.50 16.36 -4.18
CA LEU A 146 -2.79 15.67 -4.14
C LEU A 146 -3.53 15.89 -2.81
N GLU A 147 -2.82 15.84 -1.69
CA GLU A 147 -3.40 16.08 -0.35
C GLU A 147 -3.94 17.52 -0.22
N LYS A 148 -3.23 18.52 -0.75
CA LYS A 148 -3.71 19.91 -0.81
C LYS A 148 -5.00 20.07 -1.60
N GLU A 149 -5.28 19.14 -2.51
CA GLU A 149 -6.49 19.09 -3.33
C GLU A 149 -7.56 18.13 -2.77
N GLY A 150 -7.37 17.59 -1.56
CA GLY A 150 -8.33 16.70 -0.91
C GLY A 150 -8.34 15.27 -1.48
N ILE A 151 -7.23 14.82 -2.05
CA ILE A 151 -7.02 13.44 -2.50
C ILE A 151 -6.02 12.76 -1.54
N ASN A 152 -6.56 11.95 -0.63
CA ASN A 152 -5.76 11.23 0.35
C ASN A 152 -4.89 10.16 -0.33
N CYS A 153 -3.63 10.06 0.08
CA CYS A 153 -2.63 9.21 -0.52
C CYS A 153 -2.11 8.11 0.44
N ASN A 154 -1.71 6.98 -0.15
CA ASN A 154 -0.98 5.89 0.49
C ASN A 154 0.42 5.77 -0.13
N LEU A 155 1.46 6.14 0.60
CA LEU A 155 2.83 6.12 0.11
C LEU A 155 3.44 4.75 0.39
N THR A 156 3.65 3.96 -0.66
CA THR A 156 4.06 2.54 -0.62
C THR A 156 5.51 2.36 -1.06
N LEU A 157 6.03 1.12 -1.03
CA LEU A 157 7.43 0.80 -1.34
C LEU A 157 8.38 1.66 -0.50
N LEU A 158 8.04 1.83 0.77
CA LEU A 158 8.79 2.61 1.73
C LEU A 158 9.72 1.66 2.50
N PHE A 159 11.02 1.90 2.37
CA PHE A 159 12.08 1.04 2.92
C PHE A 159 13.07 1.82 3.79
N SER A 160 13.52 2.98 3.32
CA SER A 160 14.49 3.82 4.06
C SER A 160 13.81 4.80 5.01
N PHE A 161 14.52 5.16 6.07
CA PHE A 161 14.09 6.23 6.98
C PHE A 161 13.94 7.59 6.26
N ALA A 162 14.76 7.88 5.25
CA ALA A 162 14.66 9.10 4.45
C ALA A 162 13.27 9.25 3.79
N GLN A 163 12.73 8.15 3.25
CA GLN A 163 11.37 8.12 2.71
C GLN A 163 10.32 8.35 3.81
N ALA A 164 10.45 7.71 4.96
CA ALA A 164 9.54 7.92 6.09
C ALA A 164 9.50 9.40 6.51
N ARG A 165 10.65 10.03 6.71
CA ARG A 165 10.72 11.46 7.08
C ARG A 165 10.10 12.35 6.01
N ALA A 166 10.46 12.16 4.74
CA ALA A 166 9.95 12.98 3.64
C ALA A 166 8.42 12.85 3.47
N CYS A 167 7.85 11.65 3.66
CA CYS A 167 6.40 11.43 3.64
C CYS A 167 5.69 12.17 4.79
N ALA A 168 6.20 12.08 6.02
CA ALA A 168 5.64 12.77 7.17
C ALA A 168 5.63 14.29 6.98
N GLU A 169 6.75 14.83 6.49
CA GLU A 169 6.89 16.27 6.23
C GLU A 169 5.99 16.74 5.09
N ALA A 170 5.73 15.89 4.09
CA ALA A 170 4.79 16.15 3.00
C ALA A 170 3.31 16.14 3.45
N GLY A 171 3.02 15.67 4.66
CA GLY A 171 1.66 15.65 5.20
C GLY A 171 0.74 14.63 4.51
N VAL A 172 1.31 13.51 4.05
CA VAL A 172 0.53 12.45 3.39
C VAL A 172 -0.39 11.76 4.40
N TYR A 173 -1.55 11.28 3.95
CA TYR A 173 -2.53 10.65 4.84
C TYR A 173 -2.01 9.37 5.48
N LEU A 174 -1.36 8.50 4.70
CA LEU A 174 -0.88 7.19 5.16
C LEU A 174 0.42 6.79 4.46
N ILE A 175 1.28 6.07 5.19
CA ILE A 175 2.45 5.35 4.64
C ILE A 175 2.29 3.84 4.82
N SER A 176 2.83 3.10 3.84
CA SER A 176 2.95 1.64 3.88
C SER A 176 4.43 1.22 3.92
N PRO A 177 5.11 1.28 5.10
CA PRO A 177 6.45 0.74 5.27
C PRO A 177 6.44 -0.80 5.17
N PHE A 178 7.37 -1.34 4.38
CA PHE A 178 7.41 -2.78 4.09
C PHE A 178 8.24 -3.52 5.14
N VAL A 179 7.78 -4.72 5.53
CA VAL A 179 8.47 -5.57 6.52
C VAL A 179 9.21 -6.71 5.83
N GLY A 180 8.47 -7.68 5.31
CA GLY A 180 8.99 -8.93 4.78
C GLY A 180 9.89 -8.79 3.55
N ARG A 181 9.74 -7.74 2.73
CA ARG A 181 10.71 -7.48 1.64
C ARG A 181 12.06 -7.00 2.18
N ILE A 182 12.11 -6.37 3.35
CA ILE A 182 13.35 -6.05 4.05
C ILE A 182 13.99 -7.35 4.53
N LEU A 183 13.23 -8.21 5.22
CA LEU A 183 13.69 -9.55 5.62
C LEU A 183 14.28 -10.34 4.44
N ASP A 184 13.59 -10.36 3.29
CA ASP A 184 14.09 -11.03 2.08
C ASP A 184 15.47 -10.52 1.64
N TRP A 185 15.70 -9.20 1.68
CA TRP A 185 17.00 -8.62 1.30
C TRP A 185 18.09 -9.05 2.26
N TYR A 186 17.83 -8.98 3.57
CA TYR A 186 18.81 -9.35 4.60
C TYR A 186 19.15 -10.84 4.54
N LYS A 187 18.15 -11.72 4.34
CA LYS A 187 18.38 -13.15 4.11
C LYS A 187 19.17 -13.42 2.83
N ALA A 188 19.03 -12.61 1.78
CA ALA A 188 19.80 -12.80 0.56
C ALA A 188 21.24 -12.29 0.66
N ASN A 189 21.46 -11.17 1.36
CA ASN A 189 22.71 -10.39 1.27
C ASN A 189 23.58 -10.41 2.54
N THR A 190 23.14 -11.06 3.62
CA THR A 190 23.89 -11.17 4.88
C THR A 190 24.01 -12.63 5.31
N ASP A 191 24.93 -12.95 6.24
CA ASP A 191 25.12 -14.32 6.72
C ASP A 191 23.95 -14.81 7.61
N LYS A 192 23.25 -13.91 8.30
CA LYS A 192 22.11 -14.26 9.16
C LYS A 192 20.88 -14.55 8.31
N LYS A 193 20.39 -15.80 8.38
CA LYS A 193 19.23 -16.29 7.59
C LYS A 193 17.95 -16.46 8.41
N ASP A 194 18.08 -16.53 9.73
CA ASP A 194 16.98 -16.69 10.67
C ASP A 194 16.98 -15.52 11.65
N TYR A 195 15.78 -15.01 11.93
CA TYR A 195 15.57 -13.82 12.74
C TYR A 195 14.45 -14.13 13.73
N ALA A 196 14.68 -13.86 15.01
CA ALA A 196 13.57 -13.80 15.95
C ALA A 196 12.67 -12.60 15.58
N PRO A 197 11.36 -12.61 15.93
CA PRO A 197 10.44 -11.54 15.52
C PRO A 197 10.93 -10.12 15.85
N ALA A 198 11.50 -9.92 17.04
CA ALA A 198 12.03 -8.62 17.48
C ALA A 198 13.37 -8.23 16.82
N GLU A 199 14.06 -9.18 16.19
CA GLU A 199 15.32 -8.94 15.46
C GLU A 199 15.09 -8.79 13.95
N ASP A 200 13.85 -9.02 13.47
CA ASP A 200 13.52 -8.91 12.06
C ASP A 200 13.78 -7.47 11.57
N PRO A 201 14.61 -7.28 10.53
CA PRO A 201 15.00 -5.94 10.10
C PRO A 201 13.83 -5.12 9.55
N GLY A 202 12.78 -5.78 9.05
CA GLY A 202 11.55 -5.11 8.64
C GLY A 202 10.70 -4.67 9.82
N VAL A 203 10.62 -5.48 10.88
CA VAL A 203 9.94 -5.10 12.14
C VAL A 203 10.65 -3.93 12.80
N VAL A 204 11.99 -3.97 12.86
CA VAL A 204 12.81 -2.86 13.37
C VAL A 204 12.54 -1.58 12.57
N SER A 205 12.56 -1.64 11.24
CA SER A 205 12.27 -0.48 10.37
C SER A 205 10.90 0.15 10.67
N VAL A 206 9.84 -0.65 10.76
CA VAL A 206 8.49 -0.11 11.07
C VAL A 206 8.42 0.46 12.48
N THR A 207 9.10 -0.17 13.45
CA THR A 207 9.16 0.30 14.84
C THR A 207 9.82 1.68 14.94
N GLU A 208 10.98 1.86 14.31
CA GLU A 208 11.70 3.13 14.27
C GLU A 208 10.88 4.24 13.58
N ILE A 209 10.21 3.91 12.48
CA ILE A 209 9.32 4.83 11.76
C ILE A 209 8.13 5.23 12.65
N TYR A 210 7.47 4.26 13.29
CA TYR A 210 6.36 4.51 14.19
C TYR A 210 6.78 5.45 15.33
N GLU A 211 7.89 5.13 16.00
CA GLU A 211 8.42 5.96 17.08
C GLU A 211 8.74 7.38 16.62
N TYR A 212 9.42 7.54 15.49
CA TYR A 212 9.73 8.87 14.93
C TYR A 212 8.45 9.67 14.65
N TYR A 213 7.43 9.03 14.08
CA TYR A 213 6.16 9.67 13.75
C TYR A 213 5.44 10.15 15.01
N LYS A 214 5.30 9.27 16.02
CA LYS A 214 4.63 9.63 17.28
C LYS A 214 5.43 10.65 18.08
N GLN A 215 6.75 10.52 18.12
CA GLN A 215 7.65 11.44 18.81
C GLN A 215 7.58 12.87 18.27
N HIS A 216 7.29 13.06 16.98
CA HIS A 216 7.20 14.40 16.37
C HIS A 216 5.75 14.82 16.08
N GLY A 217 4.78 14.08 16.62
CA GLY A 217 3.35 14.36 16.49
C GLY A 217 2.90 14.44 15.03
N TYR A 218 3.42 13.59 14.15
CA TYR A 218 2.92 13.49 12.78
C TYR A 218 1.61 12.70 12.76
N GLU A 219 0.64 13.19 11.98
CA GLU A 219 -0.71 12.59 11.87
C GLU A 219 -0.80 11.52 10.80
N THR A 220 0.19 11.44 9.91
CA THR A 220 0.28 10.39 8.89
C THR A 220 0.16 9.01 9.54
N VAL A 221 -0.79 8.22 9.06
CA VAL A 221 -1.07 6.88 9.55
C VAL A 221 0.07 5.95 9.18
N VAL A 222 0.59 5.20 10.15
CA VAL A 222 1.61 4.16 9.90
C VAL A 222 0.93 2.82 9.69
N MET A 223 1.01 2.27 8.46
CA MET A 223 0.44 0.97 8.12
C MET A 223 1.51 -0.03 7.70
N GLY A 224 1.97 -0.88 8.62
CA GLY A 224 2.92 -1.93 8.28
C GLY A 224 2.36 -2.86 7.18
N ALA A 225 3.20 -3.19 6.20
CA ALA A 225 2.80 -3.94 5.00
C ALA A 225 3.83 -5.02 4.61
N SER A 226 3.39 -5.94 3.75
CA SER A 226 4.22 -7.02 3.19
C SER A 226 4.81 -7.98 4.22
N PHE A 227 3.99 -8.78 4.88
CA PHE A 227 4.47 -9.76 5.88
C PHE A 227 4.91 -11.09 5.24
N ARG A 228 5.82 -11.83 5.89
CA ARG A 228 6.18 -13.22 5.56
C ARG A 228 5.60 -14.21 6.56
N ASN A 229 5.39 -13.80 7.80
CA ASN A 229 4.93 -14.69 8.87
C ASN A 229 4.14 -13.93 9.94
N VAL A 230 3.38 -14.66 10.75
CA VAL A 230 2.58 -14.10 11.85
C VAL A 230 3.46 -13.46 12.93
N GLY A 231 4.69 -13.92 13.14
CA GLY A 231 5.61 -13.36 14.13
C GLY A 231 5.89 -11.87 13.90
N GLU A 232 6.15 -11.48 12.65
CA GLU A 232 6.32 -10.07 12.26
C GLU A 232 5.09 -9.22 12.59
N ILE A 233 3.88 -9.74 12.34
CA ILE A 233 2.62 -9.04 12.58
C ILE A 233 2.41 -8.82 14.09
N LEU A 234 2.63 -9.88 14.87
CA LEU A 234 2.45 -9.83 16.32
C LEU A 234 3.45 -8.89 16.99
N GLU A 235 4.69 -8.82 16.49
CA GLU A 235 5.71 -7.92 17.02
C GLU A 235 5.40 -6.44 16.73
N LEU A 236 4.49 -6.17 15.78
CA LEU A 236 4.01 -4.82 15.45
C LEU A 236 2.59 -4.53 15.99
N ALA A 237 2.05 -5.36 16.88
CA ALA A 237 0.76 -5.10 17.51
C ALA A 237 0.77 -3.75 18.26
N GLY A 238 -0.14 -2.84 17.91
CA GLY A 238 -0.16 -1.45 18.39
C GLY A 238 0.27 -0.42 17.35
N CYS A 239 0.77 -0.85 16.19
CA CYS A 239 0.87 -0.01 14.99
C CYS A 239 -0.53 0.50 14.60
N ASP A 240 -0.64 1.67 13.97
CA ASP A 240 -1.94 2.29 13.69
C ASP A 240 -2.82 1.35 12.84
N ARG A 241 -2.22 0.79 11.78
CA ARG A 241 -2.82 -0.22 10.92
C ARG A 241 -1.81 -1.28 10.52
N LEU A 242 -2.28 -2.45 10.12
CA LEU A 242 -1.46 -3.48 9.45
C LEU A 242 -2.27 -4.05 8.30
N THR A 243 -1.70 -4.04 7.09
CA THR A 243 -2.34 -4.66 5.91
C THR A 243 -1.77 -6.05 5.66
N ILE A 244 -2.64 -7.05 5.77
CA ILE A 244 -2.25 -8.46 5.94
C ILE A 244 -2.87 -9.29 4.82
N ALA A 245 -2.05 -10.14 4.18
CA ALA A 245 -2.52 -11.05 3.13
C ALA A 245 -3.48 -12.12 3.70
N PRO A 246 -4.45 -12.62 2.91
CA PRO A 246 -5.46 -13.58 3.38
C PRO A 246 -4.91 -14.84 4.04
N ALA A 247 -3.75 -15.33 3.60
CA ALA A 247 -3.10 -16.50 4.21
C ALA A 247 -2.69 -16.24 5.67
N LEU A 248 -2.10 -15.07 5.96
CA LEU A 248 -1.68 -14.72 7.32
C LEU A 248 -2.87 -14.27 8.18
N LEU A 249 -3.93 -13.70 7.58
CA LEU A 249 -5.20 -13.49 8.27
C LEU A 249 -5.82 -14.82 8.73
N LYS A 250 -5.74 -15.85 7.89
CA LYS A 250 -6.18 -17.21 8.23
C LYS A 250 -5.39 -17.75 9.43
N GLU A 251 -4.06 -17.71 9.35
CA GLU A 251 -3.19 -18.19 10.43
C GLU A 251 -3.45 -17.47 11.76
N LEU A 252 -3.68 -16.15 11.73
CA LEU A 252 -4.07 -15.38 12.92
C LEU A 252 -5.43 -15.80 13.48
N ALA A 253 -6.42 -16.07 12.62
CA ALA A 253 -7.76 -16.48 13.03
C ALA A 253 -7.81 -17.92 13.55
N GLU A 254 -6.92 -18.80 13.06
CA GLU A 254 -6.82 -20.20 13.51
C GLU A 254 -5.90 -20.37 14.73
N SER A 255 -5.17 -19.33 15.12
CA SER A 255 -4.27 -19.35 16.27
C SER A 255 -4.95 -18.79 17.51
N GLU A 256 -5.15 -19.65 18.52
CA GLU A 256 -5.73 -19.27 19.81
C GLU A 256 -4.75 -18.45 20.66
N GLY A 257 -5.31 -17.56 21.49
CA GLY A 257 -4.59 -16.87 22.55
C GLY A 257 -4.55 -15.35 22.39
N ALA A 258 -4.67 -14.65 23.52
CA ALA A 258 -4.49 -13.21 23.58
C ALA A 258 -3.05 -12.83 23.20
N ILE A 259 -2.89 -11.62 22.67
CA ILE A 259 -1.59 -11.04 22.33
C ILE A 259 -1.36 -9.78 23.16
N GLU A 260 -0.11 -9.40 23.35
CA GLU A 260 0.27 -8.16 24.02
C GLU A 260 0.49 -7.05 23.00
N ARG A 261 0.21 -5.81 23.42
CA ARG A 261 0.60 -4.63 22.65
C ARG A 261 2.12 -4.45 22.71
N LYS A 262 2.75 -4.29 21.55
CA LYS A 262 4.20 -4.11 21.38
C LYS A 262 4.58 -2.66 21.09
N LEU A 263 3.84 -2.00 20.21
CA LEU A 263 4.10 -0.61 19.84
C LEU A 263 3.22 0.36 20.62
N SER A 264 3.86 1.25 21.36
CA SER A 264 3.22 2.39 22.03
C SER A 264 4.22 3.52 22.20
N PHE A 265 3.75 4.75 22.16
CA PHE A 265 4.57 5.93 22.45
C PHE A 265 3.96 6.69 23.63
N SER A 266 4.73 6.85 24.70
CA SER A 266 4.31 7.52 25.94
C SER A 266 5.19 8.71 26.31
N GLY A 267 6.14 9.08 25.44
CA GLY A 267 7.01 10.24 25.65
C GLY A 267 6.34 11.57 25.31
N GLU A 268 7.02 12.67 25.63
CA GLU A 268 6.61 14.00 25.19
C GLU A 268 6.87 14.18 23.69
N VAL A 269 5.94 14.86 23.02
CA VAL A 269 6.10 15.25 21.62
C VAL A 269 7.22 16.29 21.50
N LYS A 270 8.16 16.04 20.60
CA LYS A 270 9.30 16.91 20.30
C LYS A 270 9.00 17.83 19.12
N ALA A 271 9.72 18.94 19.06
CA ALA A 271 9.69 19.83 17.91
C ALA A 271 10.16 19.11 16.64
N ARG A 272 9.44 19.34 15.54
CA ARG A 272 9.82 18.80 14.22
C ARG A 272 11.12 19.43 13.75
N PRO A 273 12.04 18.67 13.13
CA PRO A 273 13.22 19.24 12.49
C PRO A 273 12.82 20.06 11.25
N GLU A 274 13.79 20.76 10.66
CA GLU A 274 13.61 21.36 9.33
C GLU A 274 13.26 20.29 8.29
N ARG A 275 12.52 20.68 7.25
CA ARG A 275 12.17 19.76 6.17
C ARG A 275 13.41 19.26 5.46
N ILE A 276 13.46 17.97 5.15
CA ILE A 276 14.52 17.36 4.35
C ILE A 276 14.46 17.91 2.92
N THR A 277 15.60 18.38 2.42
CA THR A 277 15.75 18.79 1.02
C THR A 277 15.82 17.58 0.09
N GLU A 278 15.67 17.80 -1.22
CA GLU A 278 15.84 16.73 -2.21
C GLU A 278 17.24 16.12 -2.15
N ALA A 279 18.27 16.96 -2.01
CA ALA A 279 19.66 16.50 -1.97
C ALA A 279 19.93 15.63 -0.74
N GLU A 280 19.41 16.03 0.43
CA GLU A 280 19.53 15.24 1.66
C GLU A 280 18.72 13.94 1.60
N PHE A 281 17.50 13.99 1.04
CA PHE A 281 16.69 12.80 0.82
C PHE A 281 17.42 11.79 -0.07
N LEU A 282 17.91 12.25 -1.22
CA LEU A 282 18.64 11.40 -2.15
C LEU A 282 19.89 10.84 -1.47
N TRP A 283 20.68 11.69 -0.80
CA TRP A 283 21.87 11.23 -0.08
C TRP A 283 21.54 10.15 0.95
N GLN A 284 20.63 10.42 1.89
CA GLN A 284 20.28 9.49 2.96
C GLN A 284 19.63 8.21 2.43
N HIS A 285 18.77 8.29 1.41
CA HIS A 285 18.19 7.12 0.77
C HIS A 285 19.27 6.22 0.16
N HIS A 286 20.26 6.81 -0.53
CA HIS A 286 21.35 6.05 -1.16
C HIS A 286 22.39 5.51 -0.17
N GLN A 287 22.35 5.91 1.10
CA GLN A 287 23.15 5.28 2.16
C GLN A 287 22.57 3.93 2.62
N ASP A 288 21.31 3.63 2.28
CA ASP A 288 20.65 2.37 2.59
C ASP A 288 20.63 1.46 1.33
N PRO A 289 21.57 0.50 1.20
CA PRO A 289 21.64 -0.35 0.02
C PRO A 289 20.38 -1.22 -0.17
N MET A 290 19.75 -1.63 0.94
CA MET A 290 18.51 -2.42 0.90
C MET A 290 17.38 -1.58 0.31
N ALA A 291 17.23 -0.34 0.77
CA ALA A 291 16.17 0.54 0.29
C ALA A 291 16.34 0.90 -1.19
N VAL A 292 17.57 1.18 -1.64
CA VAL A 292 17.87 1.45 -3.06
C VAL A 292 17.44 0.28 -3.93
N ASP A 293 17.87 -0.93 -3.57
CA ASP A 293 17.56 -2.15 -4.33
C ASP A 293 16.05 -2.41 -4.36
N LYS A 294 15.41 -2.38 -3.19
CA LYS A 294 14.02 -2.81 -3.03
C LYS A 294 13.00 -1.79 -3.56
N LEU A 295 13.29 -0.49 -3.50
CA LEU A 295 12.44 0.53 -4.14
C LEU A 295 12.43 0.32 -5.65
N ALA A 296 13.62 0.24 -6.26
CA ALA A 296 13.75 0.09 -7.70
C ALA A 296 13.20 -1.25 -8.20
N ASP A 297 13.47 -2.35 -7.48
CA ASP A 297 12.91 -3.68 -7.79
C ASP A 297 11.39 -3.71 -7.66
N GLY A 298 10.83 -3.09 -6.62
CA GLY A 298 9.40 -2.99 -6.42
C GLY A 298 8.68 -2.31 -7.58
N ILE A 299 9.20 -1.16 -8.02
CA ILE A 299 8.66 -0.42 -9.16
C ILE A 299 8.73 -1.25 -10.44
N ARG A 300 9.87 -1.90 -10.72
CA ARG A 300 10.02 -2.75 -11.92
C ARG A 300 9.01 -3.90 -11.94
N LYS A 301 8.81 -4.58 -10.80
CA LYS A 301 7.86 -5.69 -10.71
C LYS A 301 6.42 -5.24 -10.96
N PHE A 302 6.01 -4.11 -10.39
CA PHE A 302 4.69 -3.56 -10.62
C PHE A 302 4.47 -3.06 -12.05
N ALA A 303 5.50 -2.49 -12.68
CA ALA A 303 5.45 -2.13 -14.11
C ALA A 303 5.27 -3.37 -15.00
N VAL A 304 6.01 -4.44 -14.73
CA VAL A 304 5.86 -5.72 -15.46
C VAL A 304 4.45 -6.29 -15.31
N ASP A 305 3.86 -6.23 -14.11
CA ASP A 305 2.50 -6.73 -13.90
C ASP A 305 1.45 -5.85 -14.56
N GLN A 306 1.67 -4.53 -14.63
CA GLN A 306 0.84 -3.62 -15.42
C GLN A 306 0.87 -3.98 -16.91
N GLU A 307 2.04 -4.25 -17.49
CA GLU A 307 2.19 -4.65 -18.90
C GLU A 307 1.50 -6.00 -19.20
N LYS A 308 1.56 -6.95 -18.26
CA LYS A 308 0.80 -8.21 -18.37
C LYS A 308 -0.71 -7.97 -18.36
N LEU A 309 -1.19 -7.08 -17.50
CA LEU A 309 -2.61 -6.71 -17.45
C LEU A 309 -3.04 -6.02 -18.74
N GLU A 310 -2.25 -5.08 -19.25
CA GLU A 310 -2.48 -4.42 -20.53
C GLU A 310 -2.51 -5.41 -21.69
N LYS A 311 -1.63 -6.42 -21.69
CA LYS A 311 -1.64 -7.49 -22.69
C LYS A 311 -2.94 -8.31 -22.63
N MET A 312 -3.34 -8.75 -21.42
CA MET A 312 -4.60 -9.48 -21.23
C MET A 312 -5.81 -8.66 -21.74
N ILE A 313 -5.86 -7.38 -21.40
CA ILE A 313 -6.94 -6.48 -21.85
C ILE A 313 -6.88 -6.26 -23.36
N GLY A 314 -5.68 -6.10 -23.92
CA GLY A 314 -5.45 -5.97 -25.35
C GLY A 314 -6.03 -7.15 -26.13
N ASP A 315 -5.86 -8.38 -25.64
CA ASP A 315 -6.40 -9.59 -26.27
C ASP A 315 -7.95 -9.64 -26.30
N LEU A 316 -8.63 -8.76 -25.54
CA LEU A 316 -10.09 -8.65 -25.46
C LEU A 316 -10.69 -7.45 -26.20
N LEU A 317 -9.85 -6.53 -26.68
CA LEU A 317 -10.26 -5.33 -27.42
C LEU A 317 -10.41 -5.61 -28.91
#